data_AF-A0A917U687-F1
#
_entry.id   AF-A0A917U687-F1
#
_cell.length_a   1.000
_cell.length_b   1.000
_cell.length_c   1.000
_cell.angle_alpha   90.00
_cell.angle_beta   90.00
_cell.angle_gamma   90.00
#
_symmetry.space_group_name_H-M   'P 1'
#
loop_
_entity.id
_entity.type
_entity.pdbx_description
1 polymer ?
#
loop_
_entity_poly.entity_id
_entity_poly.type
_entity_poly.pdbx_seq_one_letter_code
_entity_poly.pdbx_strand_id
1 'polypeptide(L)'
;MTDVSGETQRLIQESLVADNPERLISELVASGPDALQQVLAAVNTKANRYLPSLYEVVRRSTYPAAVPVLQRNVDIGNYATVGSVFIALAHNDEASALDVVLQHLTDPAAMFTTRAAAASALYGVTQPAATQALHATLAEQQTDPDNPEWPLLLVNTATALATTNDHSGAPALYLLMESDHETARSLATGALRIVIDQDALRQLATALADPSAEVRTAAVDPVFLIGSPAAAELLLRRAEDDSDDIVRYNSLLRFGDILGLALGGLDDLSFAQDEWATTRPDLDQDVCYRFGEAITLENLVEEFTEEKQLRERVAEELEIVTGIDVPSVFRQGGIDAVRNATAEASIRPGRVHKWGYEQPLPQR
;
A
#
# COMPACT_ATOMS: atom_id res chain seq x y z
N MET A 1 -34.99 -7.45 -33.63
CA MET A 1 -34.00 -8.32 -32.97
C MET A 1 -32.76 -8.29 -33.83
N THR A 2 -31.93 -7.27 -33.62
CA THR A 2 -30.61 -7.15 -34.23
C THR A 2 -29.74 -8.31 -33.75
N ASP A 3 -28.85 -8.77 -34.62
CA ASP A 3 -27.92 -9.87 -34.38
C ASP A 3 -26.85 -9.47 -33.35
N VAL A 4 -27.25 -9.43 -32.08
CA VAL A 4 -26.39 -9.09 -30.94
C VAL A 4 -25.20 -10.06 -30.84
N SER A 5 -25.35 -11.29 -31.34
CA SER A 5 -24.30 -12.31 -31.35
C SER A 5 -23.14 -11.93 -32.27
N GLY A 6 -23.42 -11.49 -33.50
CA GLY A 6 -22.40 -11.14 -34.48
C GLY A 6 -21.62 -9.87 -34.13
N GLU A 7 -22.31 -8.85 -33.63
CA GLU A 7 -21.69 -7.56 -33.25
C GLU A 7 -20.81 -7.70 -32.01
N THR A 8 -21.26 -8.47 -31.01
CA THR A 8 -20.47 -8.80 -29.81
C THR A 8 -19.21 -9.59 -30.17
N GLN A 9 -19.30 -10.58 -31.07
CA GLN A 9 -18.13 -11.34 -31.53
C GLN A 9 -17.13 -10.47 -32.29
N ARG A 10 -17.60 -9.49 -33.07
CA ARG A 10 -16.76 -8.53 -33.77
C ARG A 10 -16.02 -7.61 -32.79
N LEU A 11 -16.73 -7.05 -31.82
CA LEU A 11 -16.15 -6.20 -30.77
C LEU A 11 -15.13 -6.96 -29.91
N ILE A 12 -15.39 -8.24 -29.60
CA ILE A 12 -14.41 -9.10 -28.92
C ILE A 12 -13.15 -9.25 -29.75
N GLN A 13 -13.26 -9.59 -31.04
CA GLN A 13 -12.08 -9.70 -31.91
C GLN A 13 -11.33 -8.37 -32.03
N GLU A 14 -12.03 -7.24 -32.18
CA GLU A 14 -11.42 -5.91 -32.27
C GLU A 14 -10.71 -5.54 -30.97
N SER A 15 -11.29 -5.84 -29.80
CA SER A 15 -10.68 -5.56 -28.48
C SER A 15 -9.38 -6.34 -28.24
N LEU A 16 -9.25 -7.55 -28.79
CA LEU A 16 -8.08 -8.43 -28.62
C LEU A 16 -6.86 -8.01 -29.45
N VAL A 17 -7.02 -7.14 -30.44
CA VAL A 17 -5.92 -6.60 -31.26
C VAL A 17 -5.81 -5.07 -31.19
N ALA A 18 -6.68 -4.40 -30.44
CA ALA A 18 -6.68 -2.96 -30.31
C ALA A 18 -5.47 -2.47 -29.48
N ASP A 19 -4.93 -1.32 -29.90
CA ASP A 19 -3.95 -0.55 -29.13
C ASP A 19 -4.55 0.05 -27.85
N ASN A 20 -5.87 0.30 -27.82
CA ASN A 20 -6.60 0.78 -26.64
C ASN A 20 -7.82 -0.12 -26.32
N PRO A 21 -7.64 -1.19 -25.54
CA PRO A 21 -8.67 -2.18 -25.22
C PRO A 21 -9.73 -1.66 -24.24
N GLU A 22 -9.42 -0.68 -23.38
CA GLU A 22 -10.32 -0.19 -22.32
C GLU A 22 -11.62 0.38 -22.86
N ARG A 23 -11.54 1.14 -23.95
CA ARG A 23 -12.72 1.72 -24.57
C ARG A 23 -13.66 0.66 -25.14
N LEU A 24 -13.11 -0.30 -25.89
CA LEU A 24 -13.87 -1.39 -26.50
C LEU A 24 -14.48 -2.31 -25.44
N ILE A 25 -13.74 -2.59 -24.37
CA ILE A 25 -14.22 -3.35 -23.21
C ILE A 25 -15.34 -2.59 -22.49
N SER A 26 -15.21 -1.27 -22.31
CA SER A 26 -16.26 -0.44 -21.69
C SER A 26 -17.55 -0.43 -22.51
N GLU A 27 -17.44 -0.33 -23.84
CA GLU A 27 -18.57 -0.40 -24.77
C GLU A 27 -19.23 -1.81 -24.76
N LEU A 28 -18.41 -2.87 -24.67
CA LEU A 28 -18.88 -4.26 -24.52
C LEU A 28 -19.61 -4.50 -23.19
N VAL A 29 -19.10 -3.97 -22.08
CA VAL A 29 -19.74 -4.12 -20.77
C VAL A 29 -21.03 -3.32 -20.68
N ALA A 30 -21.09 -2.14 -21.29
CA ALA A 30 -22.34 -1.37 -21.44
C ALA A 30 -23.42 -2.13 -22.25
N SER A 31 -23.04 -3.16 -23.02
CA SER A 31 -23.96 -4.00 -23.80
C SER A 31 -24.64 -5.09 -22.96
N GLY A 32 -24.29 -5.25 -21.68
CA GLY A 32 -24.98 -6.11 -20.73
C GLY A 32 -24.28 -7.45 -20.41
N PRO A 33 -24.86 -8.25 -19.50
CA PRO A 33 -24.18 -9.40 -18.88
C PRO A 33 -23.81 -10.53 -19.86
N ASP A 34 -24.58 -10.74 -20.92
CA ASP A 34 -24.29 -11.76 -21.93
C ASP A 34 -23.03 -11.43 -22.75
N ALA A 35 -22.81 -10.13 -23.04
CA ALA A 35 -21.61 -9.65 -23.72
C ALA A 35 -20.39 -9.79 -22.81
N LEU A 36 -20.53 -9.44 -21.52
CA LEU A 36 -19.49 -9.64 -20.52
C LEU A 36 -19.09 -11.11 -20.37
N GLN A 37 -20.07 -12.04 -20.38
CA GLN A 37 -19.81 -13.47 -20.30
C GLN A 37 -19.00 -13.98 -21.51
N GLN A 38 -19.30 -13.50 -22.71
CA GLN A 38 -18.56 -13.87 -23.92
C GLN A 38 -17.15 -13.29 -23.96
N VAL A 39 -16.98 -12.04 -23.49
CA VAL A 39 -15.65 -11.41 -23.34
C VAL A 39 -14.79 -12.19 -22.35
N LEU A 40 -15.32 -12.53 -21.17
CA LEU A 40 -14.58 -13.30 -20.16
C LEU A 40 -14.17 -14.68 -20.70
N ALA A 41 -15.04 -15.37 -21.45
CA ALA A 41 -14.71 -16.65 -22.09
C ALA A 41 -13.63 -16.51 -23.18
N ALA A 42 -13.65 -15.42 -23.94
CA ALA A 42 -12.67 -15.17 -25.01
C ALA A 42 -11.30 -14.73 -24.47
N VAL A 43 -11.27 -13.89 -23.43
CA VAL A 43 -10.02 -13.40 -22.82
C VAL A 43 -9.24 -14.55 -22.16
N ASN A 44 -9.92 -15.48 -21.50
CA ASN A 44 -9.33 -16.69 -20.91
C ASN A 44 -8.61 -17.60 -21.92
N THR A 45 -8.97 -17.54 -23.20
CA THR A 45 -8.35 -18.40 -24.22
C THR A 45 -7.20 -17.73 -24.97
N LYS A 46 -7.08 -16.40 -24.95
CA LYS A 46 -6.17 -15.69 -25.88
C LYS A 46 -5.42 -14.47 -25.37
N ALA A 47 -5.72 -13.84 -24.22
CA ALA A 47 -5.05 -12.57 -23.89
C ALA A 47 -4.99 -12.17 -22.40
N ASN A 48 -4.00 -12.71 -21.67
CA ASN A 48 -3.66 -12.26 -20.31
C ASN A 48 -3.39 -10.75 -20.18
N ARG A 49 -2.97 -10.08 -21.27
CA ARG A 49 -2.59 -8.64 -21.25
C ARG A 49 -3.76 -7.66 -21.02
N TYR A 50 -5.01 -8.10 -21.20
CA TYR A 50 -6.19 -7.22 -21.14
C TYR A 50 -7.06 -7.45 -19.90
N LEU A 51 -6.67 -8.40 -19.05
CA LEU A 51 -7.39 -8.76 -17.83
C LEU A 51 -7.55 -7.59 -16.85
N PRO A 52 -6.54 -6.74 -16.56
CA PRO A 52 -6.70 -5.65 -15.60
C PRO A 52 -7.78 -4.64 -16.01
N SER A 53 -7.79 -4.23 -17.27
CA SER A 53 -8.79 -3.30 -17.83
C SER A 53 -10.20 -3.90 -17.81
N LEU A 54 -10.34 -5.19 -18.12
CA LEU A 54 -11.62 -5.89 -18.02
C LEU A 54 -12.15 -5.92 -16.59
N TYR A 55 -11.30 -6.30 -15.65
CA TYR A 55 -11.69 -6.40 -14.25
C TYR A 55 -11.94 -5.04 -13.61
N GLU A 56 -11.27 -3.98 -14.03
CA GLU A 56 -11.58 -2.61 -13.61
C GLU A 56 -12.97 -2.16 -14.08
N VAL A 57 -13.36 -2.52 -15.31
CA VAL A 57 -14.71 -2.24 -15.81
C VAL A 57 -15.76 -3.06 -15.04
N VAL A 58 -15.46 -4.33 -14.71
CA VAL A 58 -16.36 -5.17 -13.89
C VAL A 58 -16.49 -4.63 -12.46
N ARG A 59 -15.38 -4.20 -11.85
CA ARG A 59 -15.35 -3.58 -10.52
C ARG A 59 -16.33 -2.40 -10.43
N ARG A 60 -16.37 -1.55 -11.46
CA ARG A 60 -17.24 -0.37 -11.55
C ARG A 60 -18.68 -0.67 -11.95
N SER A 61 -19.00 -1.94 -12.23
CA SER A 61 -20.29 -2.35 -12.76
C SER A 61 -21.14 -3.04 -11.68
N THR A 62 -22.41 -2.64 -11.58
CA THR A 62 -23.38 -3.24 -10.66
C THR A 62 -24.05 -4.49 -11.27
N TYR A 63 -23.28 -5.41 -11.85
CA TYR A 63 -23.81 -6.61 -12.52
C TYR A 63 -23.65 -7.87 -11.66
N PRO A 64 -24.70 -8.31 -10.92
CA PRO A 64 -24.65 -9.55 -10.16
C PRO A 64 -24.28 -10.80 -10.97
N ALA A 65 -24.59 -10.80 -12.27
CA ALA A 65 -24.24 -11.89 -13.17
C ALA A 65 -22.72 -12.02 -13.43
N ALA A 66 -21.91 -11.01 -13.08
CA ALA A 66 -20.46 -11.04 -13.25
C ALA A 66 -19.78 -11.91 -12.18
N VAL A 67 -20.30 -11.95 -10.95
CA VAL A 67 -19.68 -12.65 -9.80
C VAL A 67 -19.44 -14.14 -10.08
N PRO A 68 -20.41 -14.93 -10.57
CA PRO A 68 -20.17 -16.35 -10.89
C PRO A 68 -19.11 -16.56 -11.97
N VAL A 69 -18.94 -15.61 -12.89
CA VAL A 69 -17.92 -15.70 -13.96
C VAL A 69 -16.54 -15.33 -13.42
N LEU A 70 -16.45 -14.30 -12.59
CA LEU A 70 -15.23 -13.95 -11.87
C LEU A 70 -14.75 -15.11 -10.99
N GLN A 71 -15.66 -15.73 -10.22
CA GLN A 71 -15.33 -16.85 -9.35
C GLN A 71 -14.69 -18.02 -10.13
N ARG A 72 -15.22 -18.37 -11.30
CA ARG A 72 -14.62 -19.42 -12.15
C ARG A 72 -13.18 -19.11 -12.56
N ASN A 73 -12.81 -17.83 -12.64
CA ASN A 73 -11.45 -17.40 -12.99
C ASN A 73 -10.46 -17.49 -11.82
N VAL A 74 -10.96 -17.55 -10.59
CA VAL A 74 -10.13 -17.82 -9.42
C VAL A 74 -9.54 -19.24 -9.51
N ASP A 75 -10.36 -20.22 -9.91
CA ASP A 75 -10.00 -21.64 -9.92
C ASP A 75 -9.03 -22.04 -11.06
N ILE A 76 -9.04 -21.29 -12.16
CA ILE A 76 -8.30 -21.65 -13.40
C ILE A 76 -7.18 -20.65 -13.75
N GLY A 77 -7.13 -19.51 -13.05
CA GLY A 77 -6.22 -18.41 -13.34
C GLY A 77 -4.81 -18.63 -12.78
N ASN A 78 -3.82 -17.94 -13.36
CA ASN A 78 -2.51 -17.78 -12.72
C ASN A 78 -2.57 -16.67 -11.64
N TYR A 79 -1.52 -16.53 -10.83
CA TYR A 79 -1.48 -15.55 -9.72
C TYR A 79 -1.89 -14.12 -10.13
N ALA A 80 -1.45 -13.63 -11.30
CA ALA A 80 -1.80 -12.29 -11.77
C ALA A 80 -3.30 -12.17 -12.16
N THR A 81 -3.84 -13.21 -12.81
CA THR A 81 -5.28 -13.31 -13.11
C THR A 81 -6.09 -13.32 -11.82
N VAL A 82 -5.72 -14.18 -10.87
CA VAL A 82 -6.40 -14.35 -9.58
C VAL A 82 -6.39 -13.05 -8.78
N GLY A 83 -5.25 -12.36 -8.68
CA GLY A 83 -5.17 -11.06 -8.01
C GLY A 83 -6.11 -10.02 -8.61
N SER A 84 -6.15 -9.92 -9.94
CA SER A 84 -7.03 -8.97 -10.63
C SER A 84 -8.52 -9.30 -10.44
N VAL A 85 -8.86 -10.59 -10.43
CA VAL A 85 -10.22 -11.07 -10.14
C VAL A 85 -10.62 -10.70 -8.71
N PHE A 86 -9.76 -10.97 -7.73
CA PHE A 86 -10.07 -10.63 -6.34
C PHE A 86 -10.20 -9.13 -6.13
N ILE A 87 -9.38 -8.29 -6.76
CA ILE A 87 -9.55 -6.83 -6.69
C ILE A 87 -10.94 -6.41 -7.18
N ALA A 88 -11.38 -6.96 -8.32
CA ALA A 88 -12.70 -6.65 -8.86
C ALA A 88 -13.84 -7.14 -7.96
N LEU A 89 -13.69 -8.28 -7.30
CA LEU A 89 -14.67 -8.84 -6.36
C LEU A 89 -14.72 -8.04 -5.04
N ALA A 90 -13.56 -7.73 -4.46
CA ALA A 90 -13.43 -7.05 -3.17
C ALA A 90 -14.01 -5.63 -3.19
N HIS A 91 -13.93 -4.96 -4.34
CA HIS A 91 -14.39 -3.59 -4.54
C HIS A 91 -15.68 -3.51 -5.37
N ASN A 92 -16.42 -4.62 -5.49
CA ASN A 92 -17.72 -4.64 -6.15
C ASN A 92 -18.83 -4.16 -5.19
N ASP A 93 -19.85 -3.51 -5.73
CA ASP A 93 -21.00 -3.05 -4.92
C ASP A 93 -21.91 -4.21 -4.44
N GLU A 94 -21.80 -5.40 -5.04
CA GLU A 94 -22.56 -6.57 -4.61
C GLU A 94 -21.89 -7.25 -3.40
N ALA A 95 -22.60 -7.31 -2.26
CA ALA A 95 -22.06 -7.88 -1.03
C ALA A 95 -21.57 -9.34 -1.17
N SER A 96 -22.21 -10.14 -2.02
CA SER A 96 -21.83 -11.54 -2.29
C SER A 96 -20.46 -11.67 -2.96
N ALA A 97 -19.95 -10.62 -3.62
CA ALA A 97 -18.65 -10.62 -4.26
C ALA A 97 -17.52 -10.62 -3.22
N LEU A 98 -17.67 -9.85 -2.14
CA LEU A 98 -16.70 -9.82 -1.04
C LEU A 98 -16.62 -11.19 -0.35
N ASP A 99 -17.75 -11.86 -0.13
CA ASP A 99 -17.80 -13.19 0.49
C ASP A 99 -16.91 -14.21 -0.25
N VAL A 100 -16.82 -14.12 -1.58
CA VAL A 100 -15.93 -14.98 -2.38
C VAL A 100 -14.46 -14.74 -2.02
N VAL A 101 -14.04 -13.47 -1.85
CA VAL A 101 -12.67 -13.13 -1.48
C VAL A 101 -12.36 -13.63 -0.06
N LEU A 102 -13.28 -13.41 0.89
CA LEU A 102 -13.12 -13.83 2.28
C LEU A 102 -13.05 -15.35 2.42
N GLN A 103 -13.84 -16.08 1.65
CA GLN A 103 -13.79 -17.55 1.60
C GLN A 103 -12.40 -18.05 1.17
N HIS A 104 -11.79 -17.44 0.14
CA HIS A 104 -10.48 -17.85 -0.34
C HIS A 104 -9.34 -17.42 0.58
N LEU A 105 -9.46 -16.28 1.26
CA LEU A 105 -8.48 -15.84 2.27
C LEU A 105 -8.42 -16.82 3.45
N THR A 106 -9.58 -17.27 3.91
CA THR A 106 -9.74 -18.06 5.14
C THR A 106 -9.79 -19.56 4.92
N ASP A 107 -9.73 -20.05 3.68
CA ASP A 107 -9.66 -21.48 3.37
C ASP A 107 -8.22 -22.01 3.56
N PRO A 108 -7.93 -22.82 4.59
CA PRO A 108 -6.61 -23.38 4.80
C PRO A 108 -6.20 -24.41 3.72
N ALA A 109 -7.15 -24.89 2.90
CA ALA A 109 -6.86 -25.75 1.76
C ALA A 109 -6.48 -24.97 0.49
N ALA A 110 -6.72 -23.66 0.45
CA ALA A 110 -6.33 -22.82 -0.67
C ALA A 110 -4.81 -22.64 -0.72
N MET A 111 -4.26 -22.53 -1.94
CA MET A 111 -2.84 -22.23 -2.14
C MET A 111 -2.48 -20.91 -1.44
N PHE A 112 -1.34 -20.86 -0.75
CA PHE A 112 -0.91 -19.65 -0.03
C PHE A 112 -0.85 -18.40 -0.92
N THR A 113 -0.48 -18.56 -2.20
CA THR A 113 -0.48 -17.49 -3.18
C THR A 113 -1.89 -16.98 -3.47
N THR A 114 -2.88 -17.86 -3.57
CA THR A 114 -4.30 -17.48 -3.68
C THR A 114 -4.78 -16.73 -2.44
N ARG A 115 -4.44 -17.22 -1.24
CA ARG A 115 -4.76 -16.54 0.02
C ARG A 115 -4.12 -15.15 0.07
N ALA A 116 -2.86 -15.04 -0.32
CA ALA A 116 -2.13 -13.78 -0.33
C ALA A 116 -2.67 -12.79 -1.37
N ALA A 117 -3.11 -13.27 -2.54
CA ALA A 117 -3.79 -12.46 -3.54
C ALA A 117 -5.15 -11.95 -3.02
N ALA A 118 -5.89 -12.79 -2.29
CA ALA A 118 -7.14 -12.39 -1.64
C ALA A 118 -6.88 -11.30 -0.58
N ALA A 119 -5.87 -11.46 0.28
CA ALA A 119 -5.48 -10.45 1.26
C ALA A 119 -5.09 -9.12 0.57
N SER A 120 -4.28 -9.18 -0.48
CA SER A 120 -3.86 -7.99 -1.25
C SER A 120 -5.04 -7.24 -1.88
N ALA A 121 -6.06 -7.96 -2.34
CA ALA A 121 -7.27 -7.37 -2.88
C ALA A 121 -8.15 -6.65 -1.86
N LEU A 122 -7.92 -6.86 -0.55
CA LEU A 122 -8.64 -6.19 0.53
C LEU A 122 -8.02 -4.83 0.92
N TYR A 123 -7.04 -4.33 0.17
CA TYR A 123 -6.50 -2.98 0.34
C TYR A 123 -7.62 -1.93 0.30
N GLY A 124 -7.76 -1.11 1.34
CA GLY A 124 -8.80 -0.07 1.45
C GLY A 124 -10.23 -0.59 1.68
N VAL A 125 -10.41 -1.90 1.88
CA VAL A 125 -11.73 -2.51 2.12
C VAL A 125 -12.09 -2.38 3.60
N THR A 126 -13.04 -1.49 3.93
CA THR A 126 -13.40 -1.10 5.31
C THR A 126 -14.51 -1.94 5.94
N GLN A 127 -15.06 -2.93 5.23
CA GLN A 127 -16.14 -3.77 5.75
C GLN A 127 -15.66 -4.62 6.94
N PRO A 128 -16.40 -4.69 8.06
CA PRO A 128 -15.96 -5.41 9.26
C PRO A 128 -15.62 -6.89 9.03
N ALA A 129 -16.30 -7.55 8.08
CA ALA A 129 -16.03 -8.93 7.72
C ALA A 129 -14.62 -9.12 7.12
N ALA A 130 -14.14 -8.14 6.33
CA ALA A 130 -12.79 -8.15 5.78
C ALA A 130 -11.74 -7.98 6.89
N THR A 131 -11.91 -6.98 7.77
CA THR A 131 -11.04 -6.78 8.94
C THR A 131 -10.97 -8.03 9.82
N GLN A 132 -12.12 -8.65 10.11
CA GLN A 132 -12.17 -9.88 10.90
C GLN A 132 -11.42 -11.05 10.23
N ALA A 133 -11.57 -11.23 8.91
CA ALA A 133 -10.88 -12.29 8.17
C ALA A 133 -9.36 -12.08 8.12
N LEU A 134 -8.91 -10.83 7.95
CA LEU A 134 -7.50 -10.47 7.98
C LEU A 134 -6.88 -10.73 9.37
N HIS A 135 -7.56 -10.36 10.47
CA HIS A 135 -7.09 -10.71 11.82
C HIS A 135 -7.03 -12.21 12.07
N ALA A 136 -8.02 -12.98 11.60
CA ALA A 136 -8.00 -14.43 11.71
C ALA A 136 -6.78 -15.03 11.00
N THR A 137 -6.45 -14.49 9.82
CA THR A 137 -5.26 -14.90 9.04
C THR A 137 -3.95 -14.56 9.78
N LEU A 138 -3.86 -13.39 10.44
CA LEU A 138 -2.71 -13.07 11.29
C LEU A 138 -2.58 -14.02 12.49
N ALA A 139 -3.70 -14.37 13.12
CA ALA A 139 -3.71 -15.23 14.31
C ALA A 139 -3.23 -16.66 14.02
N GLU A 140 -3.48 -17.17 12.82
CA GLU A 140 -2.98 -18.46 12.37
C GLU A 140 -1.43 -18.53 12.41
N GLN A 141 -0.71 -17.41 12.26
CA GLN A 141 0.78 -17.39 12.28
C GLN A 141 1.33 -17.89 13.61
N GLN A 142 0.66 -17.51 14.70
CA GLN A 142 1.07 -17.85 16.05
C GLN A 142 1.06 -19.37 16.27
N THR A 143 0.36 -20.11 15.41
CA THR A 143 0.28 -21.57 15.47
C THR A 143 1.40 -22.27 14.69
N ASP A 144 2.00 -21.61 13.71
CA ASP A 144 3.04 -22.17 12.83
C ASP A 144 4.00 -21.06 12.33
N PRO A 145 4.88 -20.53 13.20
CA PRO A 145 5.72 -19.37 12.90
C PRO A 145 6.79 -19.63 11.83
N ASP A 146 7.16 -20.90 11.60
CA ASP A 146 8.25 -21.30 10.69
C ASP A 146 7.75 -21.63 9.27
N ASN A 147 6.47 -21.38 8.98
CA ASN A 147 5.88 -21.79 7.73
C ASN A 147 6.41 -20.96 6.55
N PRO A 148 7.10 -21.58 5.57
CA PRO A 148 7.77 -20.86 4.48
C PRO A 148 6.80 -20.22 3.47
N GLU A 149 5.50 -20.56 3.54
CA GLU A 149 4.46 -20.04 2.64
C GLU A 149 3.85 -18.72 3.15
N TRP A 150 4.13 -18.36 4.39
CA TRP A 150 3.57 -17.21 5.08
C TRP A 150 4.10 -15.83 4.69
N PRO A 151 5.35 -15.64 4.21
CA PRO A 151 5.91 -14.29 4.05
C PRO A 151 5.02 -13.36 3.22
N LEU A 152 4.55 -13.82 2.07
CA LEU A 152 3.71 -13.02 1.18
C LEU A 152 2.29 -12.82 1.75
N LEU A 153 1.73 -13.85 2.38
CA LEU A 153 0.39 -13.79 2.99
C LEU A 153 0.37 -12.79 4.15
N LEU A 154 1.36 -12.84 5.05
CA LEU A 154 1.48 -11.94 6.19
C LEU A 154 1.68 -10.49 5.75
N VAL A 155 2.58 -10.25 4.80
CA VAL A 155 2.83 -8.92 4.27
C VAL A 155 1.57 -8.33 3.66
N ASN A 156 0.87 -9.08 2.81
CA ASN A 156 -0.37 -8.60 2.19
C ASN A 156 -1.49 -8.41 3.22
N THR A 157 -1.57 -9.27 4.25
CA THR A 157 -2.57 -9.18 5.31
C THR A 157 -2.34 -7.96 6.20
N ALA A 158 -1.11 -7.76 6.67
CA ALA A 158 -0.74 -6.64 7.52
C ALA A 158 -0.85 -5.30 6.77
N THR A 159 -0.45 -5.25 5.51
CA THR A 159 -0.58 -4.04 4.68
C THR A 159 -2.04 -3.72 4.38
N ALA A 160 -2.88 -4.72 4.08
CA ALA A 160 -4.32 -4.49 3.89
C ALA A 160 -4.98 -3.89 5.13
N LEU A 161 -4.69 -4.41 6.34
CA LEU A 161 -5.17 -3.82 7.59
C LEU A 161 -4.68 -2.37 7.76
N ALA A 162 -3.38 -2.12 7.53
CA ALA A 162 -2.79 -0.79 7.72
C ALA A 162 -3.42 0.28 6.81
N THR A 163 -3.96 -0.12 5.66
CA THR A 163 -4.66 0.82 4.75
C THR A 163 -6.02 1.28 5.26
N THR A 164 -6.52 0.61 6.30
CA THR A 164 -7.70 1.00 7.06
C THR A 164 -7.33 1.55 8.44
N ASN A 165 -6.07 1.99 8.61
CA ASN A 165 -5.49 2.50 9.85
C ASN A 165 -5.44 1.47 11.00
N ASP A 166 -5.37 0.17 10.67
CA ASP A 166 -5.14 -0.90 11.61
C ASP A 166 -3.75 -1.51 11.40
N HIS A 167 -2.79 -1.16 12.25
CA HIS A 167 -1.42 -1.68 12.13
C HIS A 167 -1.13 -2.76 13.18
N SER A 168 -2.16 -3.45 13.67
CA SER A 168 -2.03 -4.63 14.54
C SER A 168 -1.24 -5.78 13.90
N GLY A 169 -1.02 -5.74 12.57
CA GLY A 169 -0.16 -6.67 11.85
C GLY A 169 1.34 -6.43 12.03
N ALA A 170 1.78 -5.31 12.62
CA ALA A 170 3.20 -4.98 12.78
C ALA A 170 4.02 -6.08 13.49
N PRO A 171 3.56 -6.69 14.61
CA PRO A 171 4.31 -7.76 15.28
C PRO A 171 4.56 -8.98 14.40
N ALA A 172 3.62 -9.34 13.51
CA ALA A 172 3.80 -10.45 12.59
C ALA A 172 4.90 -10.15 11.56
N LEU A 173 5.02 -8.90 11.12
CA LEU A 173 6.11 -8.46 10.25
C LEU A 173 7.45 -8.46 10.97
N TYR A 174 7.50 -8.08 12.25
CA TYR A 174 8.75 -8.12 13.04
C TYR A 174 9.29 -9.54 13.20
N LEU A 175 8.41 -10.51 13.44
CA LEU A 175 8.81 -11.92 13.44
C LEU A 175 9.35 -12.35 12.06
N LEU A 176 8.73 -11.87 10.98
CA LEU A 176 9.19 -12.19 9.62
C LEU A 176 10.53 -11.55 9.28
N MET A 177 10.86 -10.40 9.87
CA MET A 177 12.18 -9.76 9.78
C MET A 177 13.29 -10.55 10.50
N GLU A 178 12.94 -11.53 11.35
CA GLU A 178 13.91 -12.43 12.00
C GLU A 178 14.09 -13.74 11.23
N SER A 179 13.42 -13.92 10.09
CA SER A 179 13.48 -15.14 9.29
C SER A 179 14.88 -15.46 8.75
N ASP A 180 15.23 -16.75 8.69
CA ASP A 180 16.43 -17.22 8.00
C ASP A 180 16.42 -16.91 6.49
N HIS A 181 15.24 -16.70 5.90
CA HIS A 181 15.10 -16.39 4.48
C HIS A 181 15.20 -14.90 4.19
N GLU A 182 16.23 -14.51 3.43
CA GLU A 182 16.48 -13.13 2.99
C GLU A 182 15.23 -12.48 2.35
N THR A 183 14.57 -13.18 1.43
CA THR A 183 13.38 -12.66 0.75
C THR A 183 12.25 -12.36 1.73
N ALA A 184 12.08 -13.17 2.77
CA ALA A 184 11.07 -12.94 3.80
C ALA A 184 11.40 -11.68 4.62
N ARG A 185 12.66 -11.53 5.06
CA ARG A 185 13.12 -10.33 5.77
C ARG A 185 12.98 -9.07 4.93
N SER A 186 13.36 -9.13 3.65
CA SER A 186 13.27 -8.01 2.69
C SER A 186 11.82 -7.58 2.47
N LEU A 187 10.91 -8.53 2.23
CA LEU A 187 9.48 -8.25 2.07
C LEU A 187 8.86 -7.64 3.33
N ALA A 188 9.16 -8.19 4.51
CA ALA A 188 8.66 -7.68 5.79
C ALA A 188 9.14 -6.26 6.06
N THR A 189 10.44 -6.02 5.85
CA THR A 189 11.08 -4.71 6.02
C THR A 189 10.44 -3.66 5.10
N GLY A 190 10.27 -3.99 3.82
CA GLY A 190 9.64 -3.09 2.86
C GLY A 190 8.17 -2.77 3.19
N ALA A 191 7.45 -3.71 3.82
CA ALA A 191 6.07 -3.52 4.25
C ALA A 191 5.91 -2.47 5.36
N LEU A 192 6.96 -2.21 6.15
CA LEU A 192 6.97 -1.16 7.18
C LEU A 192 6.92 0.26 6.61
N ARG A 193 6.92 0.44 5.28
CA ARG A 193 6.55 1.71 4.66
C ARG A 193 5.05 2.04 4.81
N ILE A 194 4.22 1.01 4.97
CA ILE A 194 2.75 1.09 5.13
C ILE A 194 2.40 0.73 6.58
N VAL A 195 2.97 -0.36 7.11
CA VAL A 195 2.68 -0.88 8.44
C VAL A 195 3.65 -0.25 9.46
N ILE A 196 3.33 0.95 9.92
CA ILE A 196 4.16 1.68 10.88
C ILE A 196 3.54 1.58 12.26
N ASP A 197 4.35 1.39 13.30
CA ASP A 197 3.97 1.55 14.70
C ASP A 197 5.09 2.26 15.49
N GLN A 198 4.96 2.34 16.83
CA GLN A 198 5.96 2.97 17.71
C GLN A 198 7.34 2.27 17.73
N ASP A 199 7.40 0.98 17.37
CA ASP A 199 8.60 0.14 17.36
C ASP A 199 9.24 0.06 15.96
N ALA A 200 8.54 0.49 14.91
CA ALA A 200 8.99 0.41 13.53
C ALA A 200 10.41 0.97 13.29
N LEU A 201 10.74 2.16 13.84
CA LEU A 201 12.08 2.75 13.67
C LEU A 201 13.18 1.85 14.26
N ARG A 202 12.91 1.22 15.41
CA ARG A 202 13.86 0.31 16.06
C ARG A 202 14.09 -0.93 15.20
N GLN A 203 13.02 -1.49 14.65
CA GLN A 203 13.08 -2.68 13.79
C GLN A 203 13.79 -2.37 12.47
N LEU A 204 13.52 -1.21 11.88
CA LEU A 204 14.21 -0.74 10.68
C LEU A 204 15.69 -0.45 10.92
N ALA A 205 16.07 0.05 12.10
CA ALA A 205 17.48 0.22 12.47
C ALA A 205 18.22 -1.13 12.49
N THR A 206 17.57 -2.20 12.96
CA THR A 206 18.10 -3.57 12.87
C THR A 206 18.22 -4.02 11.42
N ALA A 207 17.21 -3.78 10.59
CA ALA A 207 17.24 -4.14 9.16
C ALA A 207 18.32 -3.40 8.37
N LEU A 208 18.64 -2.15 8.71
CA LEU A 208 19.78 -1.39 8.17
C LEU A 208 21.15 -1.97 8.57
N ALA A 209 21.20 -2.92 9.50
CA ALA A 209 22.40 -3.66 9.87
C ALA A 209 22.35 -5.14 9.42
N ASP A 210 21.36 -5.54 8.61
CA ASP A 210 21.22 -6.91 8.13
C ASP A 210 22.44 -7.34 7.28
N PRO A 211 22.89 -8.60 7.37
CA PRO A 211 23.96 -9.11 6.51
C PRO A 211 23.65 -8.99 5.01
N SER A 212 22.37 -9.04 4.60
CA SER A 212 21.95 -8.90 3.22
C SER A 212 21.82 -7.44 2.79
N ALA A 213 22.48 -7.07 1.69
CA ALA A 213 22.31 -5.76 1.08
C ALA A 213 20.88 -5.53 0.57
N GLU A 214 20.14 -6.59 0.22
CA GLU A 214 18.75 -6.48 -0.23
C GLU A 214 17.85 -6.01 0.93
N VAL A 215 18.01 -6.61 2.12
CA VAL A 215 17.26 -6.21 3.32
C VAL A 215 17.62 -4.80 3.76
N ARG A 216 18.92 -4.44 3.75
CA ARG A 216 19.37 -3.07 4.05
C ARG A 216 18.77 -2.07 3.08
N THR A 217 18.76 -2.38 1.78
CA THR A 217 18.11 -1.54 0.75
C THR A 217 16.62 -1.39 1.02
N ALA A 218 15.92 -2.48 1.35
CA ALA A 218 14.50 -2.47 1.66
C ALA A 218 14.14 -1.61 2.88
N ALA A 219 15.07 -1.38 3.80
CA ALA A 219 14.87 -0.54 4.99
C ALA A 219 15.02 0.96 4.73
N VAL A 220 15.74 1.38 3.67
CA VAL A 220 16.04 2.80 3.41
C VAL A 220 14.77 3.64 3.22
N ASP A 221 13.86 3.21 2.34
CA ASP A 221 12.62 3.94 2.07
C ASP A 221 11.66 3.98 3.28
N PRO A 222 11.39 2.88 4.00
CA PRO A 222 10.64 2.94 5.26
C PRO A 222 11.24 3.91 6.29
N VAL A 223 12.57 3.95 6.46
CA VAL A 223 13.23 4.89 7.41
C VAL A 223 13.03 6.33 6.96
N PHE A 224 13.21 6.63 5.67
CA PHE A 224 12.85 7.92 5.09
C PHE A 224 11.40 8.32 5.39
N LEU A 225 10.48 7.37 5.20
CA LEU A 225 9.06 7.59 5.41
C LEU A 225 8.70 7.78 6.88
N ILE A 226 9.58 7.48 7.84
CA ILE A 226 9.44 7.95 9.22
C ILE A 226 9.85 9.43 9.29
N GLY A 227 11.04 9.78 8.81
CA GLY A 227 11.45 11.18 8.63
C GLY A 227 11.79 11.91 9.93
N SER A 228 11.94 11.22 11.06
CA SER A 228 12.42 11.83 12.31
C SER A 228 13.91 12.19 12.21
N PRO A 229 14.43 13.08 13.08
CA PRO A 229 15.87 13.32 13.15
C PRO A 229 16.69 12.05 13.42
N ALA A 230 16.14 11.09 14.18
CA ALA A 230 16.75 9.78 14.39
C ALA A 230 16.80 8.94 13.10
N ALA A 231 15.76 9.01 12.26
CA ALA A 231 15.75 8.38 10.94
C ALA A 231 16.81 9.01 10.01
N ALA A 232 16.93 10.34 10.00
CA ALA A 232 17.98 11.04 9.26
C ALA A 232 19.39 10.60 9.72
N GLU A 233 19.61 10.49 11.03
CA GLU A 233 20.88 10.02 11.58
C GLU A 233 21.21 8.57 11.20
N LEU A 234 20.21 7.69 11.13
CA LEU A 234 20.40 6.31 10.65
C LEU A 234 20.79 6.28 9.16
N LEU A 235 20.09 7.04 8.32
CA LEU A 235 20.36 7.13 6.89
C LEU A 235 21.74 7.73 6.60
N LEU A 236 22.12 8.81 7.28
CA LEU A 236 23.45 9.41 7.10
C LEU A 236 24.55 8.42 7.50
N ARG A 237 24.41 7.74 8.64
CA ARG A 237 25.37 6.69 9.06
C ARG A 237 25.53 5.61 7.99
N ARG A 238 24.43 5.14 7.40
CA ARG A 238 24.47 4.14 6.32
C ARG A 238 25.10 4.66 5.03
N ALA A 239 24.91 5.93 4.70
CA ALA A 239 25.62 6.56 3.59
C ALA A 239 27.15 6.56 3.81
N GLU A 240 27.59 6.69 5.07
CA GLU A 240 28.99 6.73 5.45
C GLU A 240 29.67 5.35 5.45
N ASP A 241 29.03 4.34 6.04
CA ASP A 241 29.71 3.12 6.48
C ASP A 241 29.21 1.81 5.85
N ASP A 242 28.17 1.83 5.01
CA ASP A 242 27.69 0.60 4.37
C ASP A 242 28.71 0.04 3.36
N SER A 243 28.75 -1.28 3.24
CA SER A 243 29.63 -1.97 2.27
C SER A 243 29.12 -1.94 0.83
N ASP A 244 27.82 -1.67 0.63
CA ASP A 244 27.17 -1.68 -0.68
C ASP A 244 26.88 -0.24 -1.16
N ASP A 245 27.44 0.14 -2.31
CA ASP A 245 27.29 1.51 -2.84
C ASP A 245 25.84 1.89 -3.19
N ILE A 246 24.97 0.92 -3.51
CA ILE A 246 23.55 1.19 -3.76
C ILE A 246 22.86 1.57 -2.44
N VAL A 247 23.15 0.84 -1.36
CA VAL A 247 22.62 1.18 -0.02
C VAL A 247 23.13 2.55 0.41
N ARG A 248 24.43 2.83 0.23
CA ARG A 248 25.00 4.14 0.56
C ARG A 248 24.34 5.27 -0.23
N TYR A 249 24.22 5.10 -1.54
CA TYR A 249 23.64 6.10 -2.44
C TYR A 249 22.18 6.38 -2.08
N ASN A 250 21.36 5.34 -1.94
CA ASN A 250 19.95 5.49 -1.58
C ASN A 250 19.79 6.13 -0.19
N SER A 251 20.62 5.74 0.78
CA SER A 251 20.58 6.31 2.13
C SER A 251 20.93 7.80 2.13
N LEU A 252 21.94 8.21 1.35
CA LEU A 252 22.31 9.61 1.21
C LEU A 252 21.20 10.43 0.56
N LEU A 253 20.62 9.95 -0.55
CA LEU A 253 19.50 10.62 -1.20
C LEU A 253 18.32 10.79 -0.23
N ARG A 254 17.96 9.74 0.50
CA ARG A 254 16.86 9.79 1.47
C ARG A 254 17.14 10.67 2.68
N PHE A 255 18.39 10.74 3.13
CA PHE A 255 18.82 11.72 4.11
C PHE A 255 18.61 13.15 3.57
N GLY A 256 19.05 13.41 2.34
CA GLY A 256 18.83 14.68 1.65
C GLY A 256 17.35 15.02 1.52
N ASP A 257 16.52 14.05 1.14
CA ASP A 257 15.06 14.20 1.05
C ASP A 257 14.45 14.55 2.40
N ILE A 258 14.95 14.09 3.55
CA ILE A 258 14.40 14.53 4.86
C ILE A 258 14.69 16.02 5.06
N LEU A 259 15.91 16.46 4.76
CA LEU A 259 16.38 17.82 5.00
C LEU A 259 16.09 18.82 3.89
N GLY A 260 15.55 18.37 2.75
CA GLY A 260 15.33 19.23 1.58
C GLY A 260 16.62 19.59 0.84
N LEU A 261 17.65 18.75 0.98
CA LEU A 261 18.94 18.93 0.30
C LEU A 261 18.92 18.24 -1.06
N ALA A 262 19.26 18.97 -2.11
CA ALA A 262 19.44 18.43 -3.45
C ALA A 262 20.80 17.75 -3.59
N LEU A 263 20.92 16.51 -3.10
CA LEU A 263 22.14 15.71 -3.19
C LEU A 263 22.18 14.94 -4.52
N GLY A 264 23.28 15.09 -5.28
CA GLY A 264 23.49 14.50 -6.61
C GLY A 264 24.20 13.15 -6.58
N GLY A 265 24.81 12.76 -5.46
CA GLY A 265 25.42 11.44 -5.27
C GLY A 265 26.40 11.39 -4.10
N LEU A 266 27.15 10.29 -4.00
CA LEU A 266 28.07 10.05 -2.88
C LEU A 266 29.20 11.09 -2.75
N ASP A 267 29.49 11.84 -3.80
CA ASP A 267 30.44 12.96 -3.76
C ASP A 267 29.95 14.10 -2.84
N ASP A 268 28.65 14.21 -2.61
CA ASP A 268 28.04 15.20 -1.71
C ASP A 268 28.02 14.74 -0.24
N LEU A 269 28.56 13.57 0.09
CA LEU A 269 28.52 13.03 1.46
C LEU A 269 29.16 13.99 2.48
N SER A 270 30.30 14.60 2.14
CA SER A 270 30.96 15.57 3.03
C SER A 270 30.07 16.80 3.26
N PHE A 271 29.40 17.27 2.21
CA PHE A 271 28.45 18.38 2.33
C PHE A 271 27.25 18.00 3.20
N ALA A 272 26.68 16.82 2.99
CA ALA A 272 25.59 16.28 3.81
C ALA A 272 25.96 16.17 5.30
N GLN A 273 27.20 15.77 5.62
CA GLN A 273 27.71 15.72 6.99
C GLN A 273 27.82 17.10 7.63
N ASP A 274 28.36 18.07 6.88
CA ASP A 274 28.48 19.45 7.34
C ASP A 274 27.09 20.06 7.58
N GLU A 275 26.16 19.88 6.64
CA GLU A 275 24.76 20.33 6.77
C GLU A 275 24.02 19.63 7.92
N TRP A 276 24.30 18.35 8.17
CA TRP A 276 23.73 17.66 9.33
C TRP A 276 24.23 18.26 10.64
N ALA A 277 25.53 18.53 10.74
CA ALA A 277 26.13 19.08 11.95
C ALA A 277 25.59 20.48 12.29
N THR A 278 25.26 21.28 11.27
CA THR A 278 24.66 22.61 11.44
C THR A 278 23.16 22.53 11.72
N THR A 279 22.42 21.67 11.03
CA THR A 279 20.95 21.63 11.07
C THR A 279 20.41 20.82 12.24
N ARG A 280 21.03 19.68 12.58
CA ARG A 280 20.57 18.76 13.63
C ARG A 280 20.23 19.44 14.96
N PRO A 281 21.04 20.37 15.51
CA PRO A 281 20.74 21.02 16.79
C PRO A 281 19.44 21.85 16.78
N ASP A 282 19.02 22.32 15.61
CA ASP A 282 17.83 23.15 15.43
C ASP A 282 16.58 22.31 15.08
N LEU A 283 16.74 21.03 14.73
CA LEU A 283 15.62 20.13 14.49
C LEU A 283 14.95 19.72 15.79
N ASP A 284 13.62 19.82 15.80
CA ASP A 284 12.81 19.28 16.88
C ASP A 284 12.81 17.75 16.78
N GLN A 285 13.26 17.08 17.84
CA GLN A 285 13.34 15.61 17.91
C GLN A 285 11.96 14.95 17.84
N ASP A 286 10.93 15.73 18.14
CA ASP A 286 9.54 15.30 18.22
C ASP A 286 8.77 15.57 16.92
N VAL A 287 9.44 16.14 15.90
CA VAL A 287 8.87 16.49 14.61
C VAL A 287 9.52 15.66 13.51
N CYS A 288 8.67 15.10 12.64
CA CYS A 288 9.15 14.44 11.43
C CYS A 288 9.25 15.47 10.30
N TYR A 289 10.25 15.30 9.44
CA TYR A 289 10.53 16.20 8.33
C TYR A 289 10.49 15.43 7.01
N ARG A 290 10.08 16.12 5.95
CA ARG A 290 10.18 15.64 4.58
C ARG A 290 10.33 16.82 3.64
N PHE A 291 11.28 16.70 2.73
CA PHE A 291 11.71 17.73 1.79
C PHE A 291 12.08 19.06 2.47
N GLY A 292 12.66 18.98 3.68
CA GLY A 292 13.10 20.14 4.46
C GLY A 292 11.98 20.81 5.26
N GLU A 293 10.75 20.32 5.14
CA GLU A 293 9.59 20.88 5.82
C GLU A 293 9.13 19.95 6.95
N ALA A 294 8.70 20.56 8.04
CA ALA A 294 8.07 19.84 9.14
C ALA A 294 6.74 19.24 8.67
N ILE A 295 6.53 17.95 8.92
CA ILE A 295 5.23 17.30 8.73
C ILE A 295 4.41 17.59 9.98
N THR A 296 3.53 18.59 9.88
CA THR A 296 2.59 18.98 10.93
C THR A 296 1.17 18.94 10.38
N LEU A 297 0.17 18.81 11.27
CA LEU A 297 -1.23 18.90 10.83
C LEU A 297 -1.50 20.25 10.15
N GLU A 298 -0.93 21.32 10.66
CA GLU A 298 -1.07 22.67 10.09
C GLU A 298 -0.55 22.72 8.65
N ASN A 299 0.69 22.27 8.42
CA ASN A 299 1.30 22.25 7.09
C ASN A 299 0.54 21.33 6.13
N LEU A 300 0.12 20.14 6.58
CA LEU A 300 -0.67 19.23 5.73
C LEU A 300 -2.04 19.83 5.38
N VAL A 301 -2.72 20.53 6.30
CA VAL A 301 -3.99 21.21 6.01
C VAL A 301 -3.79 22.39 5.06
N GLU A 302 -2.69 23.14 5.20
CA GLU A 302 -2.31 24.21 4.29
C GLU A 302 -2.02 23.67 2.88
N GLU A 303 -1.16 22.66 2.76
CA GLU A 303 -0.83 22.00 1.50
C GLU A 303 -2.09 21.42 0.82
N PHE A 304 -2.97 20.74 1.59
CA PHE A 304 -4.25 20.25 1.08
C PHE A 304 -5.13 21.37 0.52
N THR A 305 -5.10 22.54 1.16
CA THR A 305 -5.88 23.72 0.76
C THR A 305 -5.32 24.31 -0.53
N GLU A 306 -4.03 24.60 -0.54
CA GLU A 306 -3.37 25.43 -1.56
C GLU A 306 -2.93 24.62 -2.79
N GLU A 307 -2.39 23.42 -2.58
CA GLU A 307 -1.77 22.61 -3.63
C GLU A 307 -2.75 21.60 -4.22
N LYS A 308 -3.61 22.06 -5.13
CA LYS A 308 -4.63 21.23 -5.80
C LYS A 308 -4.06 19.94 -6.42
N GLN A 309 -2.80 19.97 -6.89
CA GLN A 309 -2.16 18.80 -7.52
C GLN A 309 -1.70 17.76 -6.50
N LEU A 310 -1.48 18.16 -5.25
CA LEU A 310 -1.01 17.29 -4.17
C LEU A 310 -2.17 16.78 -3.30
N ARG A 311 -3.34 17.40 -3.42
CA ARG A 311 -4.51 17.16 -2.56
C ARG A 311 -4.88 15.70 -2.33
N GLU A 312 -4.83 14.83 -3.33
CA GLU A 312 -5.15 13.40 -3.16
C GLU A 312 -4.16 12.72 -2.20
N ARG A 313 -2.87 12.93 -2.43
CA ARG A 313 -1.79 12.41 -1.57
C ARG A 313 -1.87 13.00 -0.16
N VAL A 314 -2.13 14.30 -0.05
CA VAL A 314 -2.25 14.96 1.26
C VAL A 314 -3.55 14.54 1.96
N ALA A 315 -4.62 14.20 1.22
CA ALA A 315 -5.84 13.63 1.80
C ALA A 315 -5.56 12.30 2.47
N GLU A 316 -4.83 11.42 1.78
CA GLU A 316 -4.38 10.16 2.34
C GLU A 316 -3.56 10.42 3.61
N GLU A 317 -2.53 11.28 3.54
CA GLU A 317 -1.68 11.58 4.70
C GLU A 317 -2.46 12.19 5.88
N LEU A 318 -3.44 13.05 5.63
CA LEU A 318 -4.33 13.57 6.67
C LEU A 318 -5.23 12.49 7.27
N GLU A 319 -5.79 11.60 6.46
CA GLU A 319 -6.61 10.46 6.93
C GLU A 319 -5.79 9.53 7.82
N ILE A 320 -4.58 9.24 7.38
CA ILE A 320 -3.54 8.50 8.07
C ILE A 320 -3.17 9.15 9.42
N VAL A 321 -3.04 10.48 9.47
CA VAL A 321 -2.62 11.20 10.69
C VAL A 321 -3.79 11.41 11.67
N THR A 322 -5.00 11.59 11.16
CA THR A 322 -6.16 12.04 11.95
C THR A 322 -7.23 10.97 12.16
N GLY A 323 -7.22 9.90 11.37
CA GLY A 323 -8.30 8.91 11.29
C GLY A 323 -9.58 9.43 10.64
N ILE A 324 -9.55 10.62 10.04
CA ILE A 324 -10.70 11.23 9.38
C ILE A 324 -10.73 10.76 7.92
N ASP A 325 -11.88 10.29 7.43
CA ASP A 325 -12.10 10.03 6.00
C ASP A 325 -12.15 11.37 5.23
N VAL A 326 -10.95 11.92 4.95
CA VAL A 326 -10.75 13.20 4.27
C VAL A 326 -11.40 13.20 2.89
N PRO A 327 -11.31 12.13 2.06
CA PRO A 327 -12.02 12.08 0.79
C PRO A 327 -13.54 12.27 0.91
N SER A 328 -14.19 11.63 1.88
CA SER A 328 -15.63 11.79 2.08
C SER A 328 -15.99 13.15 2.67
N VAL A 329 -15.23 13.65 3.64
CA VAL A 329 -15.44 15.01 4.21
C VAL A 329 -15.29 16.07 3.12
N PHE A 330 -14.26 15.96 2.28
CA PHE A 330 -14.02 16.86 1.16
C PHE A 330 -15.15 16.81 0.13
N ARG A 331 -15.66 15.63 -0.23
CA ARG A 331 -16.80 15.49 -1.15
C ARG A 331 -18.07 16.13 -0.62
N GLN A 332 -18.30 16.10 0.69
CA GLN A 332 -19.52 16.61 1.32
C GLN A 332 -19.49 18.13 1.55
N GLY A 333 -18.33 18.69 1.91
CA GLY A 333 -18.25 20.09 2.37
C GLY A 333 -17.04 20.87 1.88
N GLY A 334 -16.24 20.32 0.96
CA GLY A 334 -15.09 21.01 0.38
C GLY A 334 -13.95 21.23 1.37
N ILE A 335 -13.08 22.21 1.06
CA ILE A 335 -11.85 22.50 1.83
C ILE A 335 -12.16 22.89 3.28
N ASP A 336 -13.18 23.74 3.49
CA ASP A 336 -13.53 24.24 4.82
C ASP A 336 -14.00 23.11 5.76
N ALA A 337 -14.69 22.09 5.22
CA ALA A 337 -15.10 20.94 6.01
C ALA A 337 -13.91 20.09 6.44
N VAL A 338 -12.92 19.89 5.56
CA VAL A 338 -11.68 19.18 5.91
C VAL A 338 -10.92 19.95 6.99
N ARG A 339 -10.73 21.26 6.81
CA ARG A 339 -10.04 22.13 7.77
C ARG A 339 -10.70 22.10 9.16
N ASN A 340 -12.03 22.12 9.22
CA ASN A 340 -12.75 22.05 10.49
C ASN A 340 -12.65 20.65 11.13
N ALA A 341 -12.81 19.58 10.34
CA ALA A 341 -12.70 18.22 10.84
C ALA A 341 -11.31 17.93 11.40
N THR A 342 -10.25 18.36 10.71
CA THR A 342 -8.87 18.19 11.18
C THR A 342 -8.55 19.05 12.40
N ALA A 343 -9.10 20.28 12.49
CA ALA A 343 -8.93 21.14 13.67
C ALA A 343 -9.61 20.57 14.93
N GLU A 344 -10.69 19.81 14.77
CA GLU A 344 -11.39 19.10 15.85
C GLU A 344 -10.74 17.75 16.20
N ALA A 345 -9.83 17.26 15.36
CA ALA A 345 -9.08 16.04 15.65
C ALA A 345 -8.32 16.24 16.97
N SER A 346 -8.58 15.37 17.93
CA SER A 346 -7.93 15.40 19.25
C SER A 346 -6.50 14.88 19.16
N ILE A 347 -5.66 15.60 18.41
CA ILE A 347 -4.22 15.42 18.40
C ILE A 347 -3.69 15.99 19.72
N ARG A 348 -2.98 15.16 20.49
CA ARG A 348 -2.40 15.61 21.77
C ARG A 348 -1.30 16.65 21.46
N PRO A 349 -1.33 17.85 22.05
CA PRO A 349 -0.27 18.85 21.84
C PRO A 349 1.12 18.27 22.15
N GLY A 350 2.08 18.47 21.23
CA GLY A 350 3.46 17.99 21.35
C GLY A 350 3.69 16.55 20.88
N ARG A 351 2.77 15.93 20.13
CA ARG A 351 2.94 14.57 19.60
C ARG A 351 2.65 14.59 18.11
N VAL A 352 3.67 14.48 17.26
CA VAL A 352 3.44 14.24 15.84
C VAL A 352 3.01 12.79 15.68
N HIS A 353 1.82 12.61 15.13
CA HIS A 353 1.34 11.32 14.69
C HIS A 353 1.70 11.16 13.21
N LYS A 354 2.33 10.04 12.85
CA LYS A 354 2.55 9.67 11.45
C LYS A 354 1.99 8.27 11.27
N TRP A 355 1.04 8.10 10.35
CA TRP A 355 0.33 6.83 10.16
C TRP A 355 -0.42 6.34 11.40
N GLY A 356 -1.10 7.24 12.10
CA GLY A 356 -1.92 6.87 13.26
C GLY A 356 -1.14 6.60 14.55
N TYR A 357 0.20 6.53 14.52
CA TYR A 357 1.01 6.23 15.72
C TYR A 357 1.71 7.45 16.30
N GLU A 358 1.67 7.49 17.63
CA GLU A 358 2.49 8.36 18.45
C GLU A 358 3.97 8.03 18.22
N GLN A 359 4.73 8.97 17.64
CA GLN A 359 6.19 8.88 17.63
C GLN A 359 6.69 9.21 19.05
N PRO A 360 7.62 8.41 19.63
CA PRO A 360 8.06 8.60 21.01
C PRO A 360 8.84 9.92 21.17
N LEU A 361 8.39 10.77 22.09
CA LEU A 361 9.17 11.91 22.60
C LEU A 361 10.21 11.42 23.63
N PRO A 362 11.38 12.06 23.78
CA PRO A 362 12.22 11.89 24.95
C PRO A 362 11.47 12.36 26.21
N GLN A 363 11.39 11.51 27.23
CA GLN A 363 10.95 11.96 28.56
C GLN A 363 11.93 13.04 29.07
N ARG A 364 11.39 14.16 29.56
CA ARG A 364 12.15 15.23 30.22
C ARG A 364 13.06 14.73 31.33
#